data_AF-A0A7V3YN98-F1
#
_entry.id   AF-A0A7V3YN98-F1
#
_cell.length_a   1.000
_cell.length_b   1.000
_cell.length_c   1.000
_cell.angle_alpha   90.00
_cell.angle_beta   90.00
_cell.angle_gamma   90.00
#
_symmetry.space_group_name_H-M   'P 1'
#
loop_
_entity.id
_entity.type
_entity.pdbx_description
1 polymer ?
#
loop_
_entity_poly.entity_id
_entity_poly.type
_entity_poly.pdbx_seq_one_letter_code
_entity_poly.pdbx_strand_id
1 'polypeptide(L)'
;MRSAGSRSWRVLGGILAFAAFLPVWAYHFPMLLVAIPALLFIILCALLWGIKGGLISATLGAAFMTVSSLTHPELTVQGLVLAYLGCFILGAGVGMVVSRIREGEKRYRLLYERGEELEEILKRERDIFRQYFDLAQTIVVALDREGKVTFMRL
;
A
#
# COMPACT_ATOMS: atom_id res chain seq x y z
N MET A 1 18.83 -2.44 9.36
CA MET A 1 17.89 -2.90 8.29
C MET A 1 17.53 -4.40 8.44
N ARG A 2 16.93 -4.85 9.56
CA ARG A 2 16.66 -6.30 9.81
C ARG A 2 15.23 -6.65 10.24
N SER A 3 14.27 -5.71 10.22
CA SER A 3 12.92 -5.91 10.78
C SER A 3 11.82 -6.23 9.77
N ALA A 4 12.08 -6.19 8.46
CA ALA A 4 11.05 -6.44 7.44
C ALA A 4 10.80 -7.94 7.17
N GLY A 5 11.79 -8.81 7.40
CA GLY A 5 11.72 -10.23 7.05
C GLY A 5 10.80 -11.07 7.97
N SER A 6 10.84 -10.84 9.29
CA SER A 6 10.08 -11.66 10.24
C SER A 6 8.58 -11.35 10.25
N ARG A 7 8.19 -10.11 9.91
CA ARG A 7 6.78 -9.70 9.80
C ARG A 7 6.12 -10.34 8.56
N SER A 8 6.86 -10.51 7.47
CA SER A 8 6.39 -11.20 6.26
C SER A 8 6.07 -12.68 6.51
N TRP A 9 6.92 -13.38 7.27
CA TRP A 9 6.75 -14.83 7.53
C TRP A 9 5.57 -15.14 8.47
N ARG A 10 5.34 -14.30 9.48
CA ARG A 10 4.17 -14.45 10.36
C ARG A 10 2.86 -14.22 9.61
N VAL A 11 2.84 -13.24 8.71
CA VAL A 11 1.66 -12.91 7.90
C VAL A 11 1.41 -14.01 6.85
N LEU A 12 2.46 -14.52 6.20
CA LEU A 12 2.38 -15.68 5.30
C LEU A 12 1.87 -16.94 6.02
N GLY A 13 2.38 -17.23 7.23
CA GLY A 13 1.91 -18.35 8.04
C GLY A 13 0.43 -18.21 8.43
N GLY A 14 -0.01 -17.00 8.76
CA GLY A 14 -1.43 -16.70 9.03
C GLY A 14 -2.32 -16.91 7.80
N ILE A 15 -1.91 -16.46 6.62
CA ILE A 15 -2.65 -16.67 5.36
C ILE A 15 -2.74 -18.16 5.03
N LEU A 16 -1.66 -18.91 5.18
CA LEU A 16 -1.63 -20.36 4.94
C LEU A 16 -2.54 -21.12 5.90
N ALA A 17 -2.51 -20.77 7.19
CA ALA A 17 -3.42 -21.34 8.18
C ALA A 17 -4.88 -21.00 7.88
N PHE A 18 -5.17 -19.77 7.45
CA PHE A 18 -6.52 -19.33 7.10
C PHE A 18 -7.02 -20.02 5.81
N ALA A 19 -6.14 -20.22 4.83
CA ALA A 19 -6.43 -20.95 3.60
C ALA A 19 -6.71 -22.44 3.86
N ALA A 20 -6.03 -23.04 4.84
CA ALA A 20 -6.30 -24.42 5.27
C ALA A 20 -7.58 -24.55 6.11
N PHE A 21 -7.97 -23.50 6.82
CA PHE A 21 -9.19 -23.46 7.64
C PHE A 21 -10.47 -23.28 6.79
N LEU A 22 -10.41 -22.46 5.73
CA LEU A 22 -11.51 -22.19 4.82
C LEU A 22 -12.23 -23.44 4.24
N PRO A 23 -11.55 -24.49 3.76
CA PRO A 23 -12.23 -25.69 3.25
C PRO A 23 -12.96 -26.48 4.34
N VAL A 24 -12.38 -26.57 5.55
CA VAL A 24 -13.02 -27.25 6.69
C VAL A 24 -14.29 -26.50 7.10
N TRP A 25 -14.23 -25.17 7.10
CA TRP A 25 -15.38 -24.32 7.37
C TRP A 25 -16.45 -24.40 6.28
N ALA A 26 -16.04 -24.38 5.01
CA ALA A 26 -16.94 -24.49 3.85
C ALA A 26 -17.72 -25.80 3.80
N TYR A 27 -17.17 -26.87 4.39
CA TYR A 27 -17.82 -28.17 4.48
C TYR A 27 -18.95 -28.21 5.51
N HIS A 28 -18.86 -27.43 6.58
CA HIS A 28 -19.81 -27.49 7.70
C HIS A 28 -20.92 -26.44 7.65
N PHE A 29 -20.71 -25.35 6.90
CA PHE A 29 -21.60 -24.19 6.94
C PHE A 29 -22.20 -23.85 5.56
N PRO A 30 -23.42 -23.30 5.54
CA PRO A 30 -24.08 -22.86 4.31
C PRO A 30 -23.36 -21.66 3.69
N MET A 31 -23.56 -21.50 2.38
CA MET A 31 -22.81 -20.58 1.50
C MET A 31 -22.67 -19.14 2.02
N LEU A 32 -23.71 -18.57 2.64
CA LEU A 32 -23.68 -17.21 3.22
C LEU A 32 -22.63 -17.05 4.33
N LEU A 33 -22.50 -18.07 5.19
CA LEU A 33 -21.53 -18.07 6.28
C LEU A 33 -20.10 -18.31 5.78
N VAL A 34 -19.94 -18.89 4.59
CA VAL A 34 -18.65 -19.09 3.91
C VAL A 34 -18.23 -17.82 3.14
N ALA A 35 -19.19 -16.99 2.72
CA ALA A 35 -18.94 -15.72 2.04
C ALA A 35 -18.14 -14.72 2.87
N ILE A 36 -18.49 -14.59 4.15
CA ILE A 36 -17.87 -13.64 5.06
C ILE A 36 -16.36 -13.90 5.21
N PRO A 37 -15.90 -15.13 5.57
CA PRO A 37 -14.47 -15.41 5.68
C PRO A 37 -13.76 -15.42 4.32
N ALA A 38 -14.43 -15.81 3.23
CA ALA A 38 -13.86 -15.74 1.89
C ALA A 38 -13.57 -14.29 1.45
N LEU A 39 -14.51 -13.37 1.71
CA LEU A 39 -14.31 -11.94 1.43
C LEU A 39 -13.18 -11.34 2.26
N LEU A 40 -13.12 -11.65 3.55
CA LEU A 40 -12.01 -11.23 4.41
C LEU A 40 -10.66 -11.73 3.89
N PHE A 41 -10.60 -12.99 3.45
CA PHE A 41 -9.41 -13.57 2.87
C PHE A 41 -8.98 -12.87 1.57
N ILE A 42 -9.95 -12.53 0.70
CA ILE A 42 -9.70 -11.79 -0.54
C ILE A 42 -9.12 -10.41 -0.24
N ILE A 43 -9.72 -9.68 0.72
CA ILE A 43 -9.25 -8.35 1.11
C ILE A 43 -7.85 -8.41 1.70
N LEU A 44 -7.58 -9.36 2.60
CA LEU A 44 -6.25 -9.56 3.21
C LEU A 44 -5.19 -9.88 2.16
N CYS A 45 -5.49 -10.78 1.22
CA CYS A 45 -4.56 -11.13 0.14
C CYS A 45 -4.32 -9.97 -0.82
N ALA A 46 -5.37 -9.20 -1.15
CA ALA A 46 -5.27 -8.01 -1.98
C ALA A 46 -4.41 -6.91 -1.32
N LEU A 47 -4.52 -6.72 -0.01
CA LEU A 47 -3.71 -5.75 0.74
C LEU A 47 -2.22 -6.11 0.74
N LEU A 48 -1.89 -7.40 0.82
CA LEU A 48 -0.50 -7.85 0.94
C LEU A 48 0.21 -7.92 -0.41
N TRP A 49 -0.46 -8.50 -1.41
CA TRP A 49 0.14 -8.82 -2.70
C TRP A 49 -0.42 -7.99 -3.87
N GLY A 50 -1.29 -7.01 -3.58
CA GLY A 50 -1.89 -6.11 -4.57
C GLY A 50 -2.82 -6.86 -5.53
N ILE A 51 -2.79 -6.47 -6.81
CA ILE A 51 -3.65 -7.05 -7.86
C ILE A 51 -3.45 -8.56 -8.00
N LYS A 52 -2.19 -9.05 -7.93
CA LYS A 52 -1.88 -10.48 -8.04
C LYS A 52 -2.51 -11.28 -6.89
N GLY A 53 -2.44 -10.76 -5.67
CA GLY A 53 -3.04 -11.38 -4.49
C GLY A 53 -4.58 -11.40 -4.56
N GLY A 54 -5.17 -10.27 -4.93
CA GLY A 54 -6.63 -10.15 -5.10
C GLY A 54 -7.16 -11.16 -6.13
N LEU A 55 -6.51 -11.31 -7.28
CA LEU A 55 -6.94 -12.23 -8.33
C LEU A 55 -6.86 -13.71 -7.90
N ILE A 56 -5.75 -14.13 -7.29
CA ILE A 56 -5.53 -15.52 -6.82
C ILE A 56 -6.49 -15.87 -5.68
N SER A 57 -6.72 -14.93 -4.77
CA SER A 57 -7.65 -15.13 -3.66
C SER A 57 -9.10 -15.16 -4.12
N ALA A 58 -9.47 -14.41 -5.16
CA ALA A 58 -10.82 -14.44 -5.73
C ALA A 58 -11.12 -15.78 -6.41
N THR A 59 -10.17 -16.36 -7.15
CA THR A 59 -10.32 -17.69 -7.73
C THR A 59 -10.41 -18.78 -6.65
N LEU A 60 -9.61 -18.70 -5.59
CA LEU A 60 -9.70 -19.60 -4.44
C LEU A 60 -11.03 -19.46 -3.68
N GLY A 61 -11.45 -18.23 -3.37
CA GLY A 61 -12.73 -17.95 -2.71
C GLY A 61 -13.92 -18.51 -3.49
N ALA A 62 -13.86 -18.40 -4.81
CA ALA A 62 -14.89 -18.95 -5.67
C ALA A 62 -14.87 -20.49 -5.77
N ALA A 63 -13.70 -21.12 -5.68
CA ALA A 63 -13.60 -22.57 -5.56
C ALA A 63 -14.17 -23.10 -4.22
N PHE A 64 -14.05 -22.33 -3.12
CA PHE A 64 -14.69 -22.71 -1.86
C PHE A 64 -16.21 -22.59 -1.91
N MET A 65 -16.71 -21.58 -2.62
CA MET A 65 -18.15 -21.36 -2.84
C MET A 65 -18.81 -22.51 -3.61
N THR A 66 -18.14 -23.05 -4.64
CA THR A 66 -18.66 -24.20 -5.39
C THR A 66 -18.68 -25.47 -4.55
N VAL A 67 -17.67 -25.69 -3.69
CA VAL A 67 -17.62 -26.81 -2.76
C VAL A 67 -18.77 -26.76 -1.73
N SER A 68 -19.03 -25.58 -1.15
CA SER A 68 -20.14 -25.38 -0.20
C SER A 68 -21.52 -25.56 -0.86
N SER A 69 -21.67 -25.16 -2.13
CA SER A 69 -22.90 -25.37 -2.91
C SER A 69 -23.18 -26.85 -3.21
N LEU A 70 -22.16 -27.70 -3.27
CA LEU A 70 -22.32 -29.15 -3.48
C LEU A 70 -22.76 -29.87 -2.20
N THR A 71 -22.36 -29.38 -1.03
CA THR A 71 -22.73 -29.97 0.28
C THR A 71 -24.09 -29.48 0.79
N HIS A 72 -24.50 -28.26 0.45
CA HIS A 72 -25.79 -27.70 0.85
C HIS A 72 -26.53 -27.11 -0.38
N PRO A 73 -27.36 -27.91 -1.08
CA PRO A 73 -28.03 -27.50 -2.32
C PRO A 73 -29.27 -26.63 -2.07
N GLU A 74 -29.15 -25.58 -1.24
CA GLU A 74 -30.25 -24.65 -0.96
C GLU A 74 -30.29 -23.44 -1.91
N LEU A 75 -29.21 -23.16 -2.65
CA LEU A 75 -29.14 -22.01 -3.55
C LEU A 75 -29.35 -22.38 -5.02
N THR A 76 -30.19 -21.59 -5.68
CA THR A 76 -30.35 -21.54 -7.13
C THR A 76 -29.04 -21.17 -7.83
N VAL A 77 -28.79 -21.78 -9.00
CA VAL A 77 -27.58 -21.56 -9.84
C VAL A 77 -27.30 -20.07 -10.10
N GLN A 78 -28.35 -19.24 -10.17
CA GLN A 78 -28.25 -17.78 -10.32
C GLN A 78 -27.52 -17.10 -9.14
N GLY A 79 -27.75 -17.54 -7.90
CA GLY A 79 -27.09 -17.01 -6.72
C GLY A 79 -25.59 -17.35 -6.70
N LEU A 80 -25.23 -18.53 -7.19
CA LEU A 80 -23.83 -18.95 -7.33
C LEU A 80 -23.06 -18.08 -8.32
N VAL A 81 -23.66 -17.81 -9.49
CA VAL A 81 -23.08 -16.95 -10.53
C VAL A 81 -22.91 -15.51 -10.01
N LEU A 82 -23.90 -14.98 -9.29
CA LEU A 82 -23.85 -13.63 -8.73
C LEU A 82 -22.76 -13.52 -7.66
N ALA A 83 -22.62 -14.52 -6.78
CA ALA A 83 -21.56 -14.57 -5.77
C ALA A 83 -20.16 -14.63 -6.41
N TYR A 84 -20.01 -15.39 -7.50
CA TYR A 84 -18.76 -15.49 -8.25
C TYR A 84 -18.35 -14.14 -8.84
N LEU A 85 -19.27 -13.49 -9.55
CA LEU A 85 -19.05 -12.16 -10.13
C LEU A 85 -18.74 -11.13 -9.06
N GLY A 86 -19.47 -11.15 -7.94
CA GLY A 86 -19.24 -10.25 -6.81
C GLY A 86 -17.85 -10.40 -6.20
N CYS A 87 -17.40 -11.63 -5.93
CA CYS A 87 -16.08 -11.90 -5.37
C CYS A 87 -14.96 -11.50 -6.35
N PHE A 88 -15.17 -11.71 -7.65
CA PHE A 88 -14.19 -11.33 -8.67
C PHE A 88 -14.05 -9.81 -8.80
N ILE A 89 -15.18 -9.08 -8.86
CA ILE A 89 -15.18 -7.61 -8.95
C ILE A 89 -14.57 -7.00 -7.68
N LEU A 90 -14.92 -7.52 -6.50
CA LEU A 90 -14.34 -7.06 -5.24
C LEU A 90 -12.84 -7.33 -5.15
N GLY A 91 -12.40 -8.55 -5.50
CA GLY A 91 -10.98 -8.91 -5.48
C GLY A 91 -10.14 -8.08 -6.45
N ALA A 92 -10.63 -7.88 -7.69
CA ALA A 92 -9.97 -7.05 -8.69
C ALA A 92 -9.97 -5.56 -8.31
N GLY A 93 -11.12 -5.05 -7.84
CA GLY A 93 -11.28 -3.65 -7.45
C GLY A 93 -10.38 -3.26 -6.27
N VAL A 94 -10.43 -4.04 -5.17
CA VAL A 94 -9.59 -3.80 -4.00
C VAL A 94 -8.11 -3.95 -4.38
N GLY A 95 -7.75 -4.97 -5.16
CA GLY A 95 -6.39 -5.18 -5.64
C GLY A 95 -5.85 -3.99 -6.44
N MET A 96 -6.67 -3.40 -7.33
CA MET A 96 -6.29 -2.21 -8.10
C MET A 96 -6.07 -0.98 -7.21
N VAL A 97 -6.97 -0.70 -6.28
CA VAL A 97 -6.86 0.45 -5.37
C VAL A 97 -5.58 0.35 -4.54
N VAL A 98 -5.29 -0.83 -3.98
CA VAL A 98 -4.06 -1.06 -3.21
C VAL A 98 -2.82 -0.89 -4.09
N SER A 99 -2.84 -1.36 -5.33
CA SER A 99 -1.71 -1.17 -6.26
C SER A 99 -1.46 0.30 -6.56
N ARG A 100 -2.51 1.10 -6.78
CA ARG A 100 -2.41 2.54 -7.01
C ARG A 100 -1.85 3.28 -5.80
N ILE A 101 -2.29 2.93 -4.59
CA ILE A 101 -1.75 3.50 -3.35
C ILE A 101 -0.25 3.17 -3.23
N ARG A 102 0.13 1.92 -3.52
CA ARG A 102 1.53 1.46 -3.43
C ARG A 102 2.43 2.11 -4.49
N GLU A 103 1.92 2.38 -5.68
CA GLU A 103 2.60 3.18 -6.70
C GLU A 103 2.76 4.63 -6.26
N GLY A 104 1.71 5.21 -5.67
CA GLY A 104 1.73 6.54 -5.08
C GLY A 104 2.82 6.67 -4.01
N GLU A 105 2.89 5.75 -3.06
CA GLU A 105 3.86 5.77 -1.97
C GLU A 105 5.31 5.75 -2.47
N LYS A 106 5.60 4.94 -3.50
CA LYS A 106 6.93 4.92 -4.14
C LYS A 106 7.28 6.27 -4.75
N ARG A 107 6.31 6.89 -5.42
CA ARG A 107 6.51 8.18 -6.08
C ARG A 107 6.75 9.29 -5.07
N TYR A 108 6.01 9.30 -3.96
CA TYR A 108 6.22 10.24 -2.86
C TYR A 108 7.59 10.07 -2.22
N ARG A 109 8.03 8.83 -2.00
CA ARG A 109 9.35 8.56 -1.41
C ARG A 109 10.50 9.09 -2.28
N LEU A 110 10.40 8.91 -3.60
CA LEU A 110 11.36 9.45 -4.56
C LEU A 110 11.40 10.98 -4.57
N LEU A 111 10.24 11.63 -4.46
CA LEU A 111 10.17 13.10 -4.36
C LEU A 111 10.75 13.61 -3.04
N TYR A 112 10.55 12.86 -1.95
CA TYR A 112 11.07 13.21 -0.63
C TYR A 112 12.61 13.12 -0.58
N GLU A 113 13.19 12.00 -1.03
CA GLU A 113 14.65 11.84 -1.11
C GLU A 113 15.29 12.94 -1.98
N ARG A 114 14.68 13.25 -3.13
CA ARG A 114 15.17 14.33 -4.00
C ARG A 114 15.06 15.71 -3.37
N GLY A 115 14.07 15.93 -2.51
CA GLY A 115 13.91 17.17 -1.75
C GLY A 115 14.99 17.33 -0.68
N GLU A 116 15.29 16.26 0.06
CA GLU A 116 16.39 16.24 1.04
C GLU A 116 17.75 16.51 0.36
N GLU A 117 18.05 15.85 -0.75
CA GLU A 117 19.29 16.09 -1.51
C GLU A 117 19.43 17.56 -1.93
N LEU A 118 18.34 18.18 -2.39
CA LEU A 118 18.34 19.58 -2.80
C LEU A 118 18.56 20.52 -1.60
N GLU A 119 17.96 20.22 -0.46
CA GLU A 119 18.16 20.99 0.78
C GLU A 119 19.60 20.91 1.27
N GLU A 120 20.24 19.74 1.18
CA GLU A 120 21.66 19.57 1.52
C GLU A 120 22.58 20.38 0.60
N ILE A 121 22.32 20.38 -0.71
CA ILE A 121 23.08 21.17 -1.68
C ILE A 121 22.93 22.67 -1.37
N LEU A 122 21.71 23.14 -1.12
CA LEU A 122 21.44 24.54 -0.76
C LEU A 122 22.14 24.95 0.54
N LYS A 123 22.14 24.09 1.56
CA LYS A 123 22.88 24.34 2.81
C LYS A 123 24.37 24.46 2.54
N ARG A 124 24.93 23.56 1.75
CA ARG A 124 26.36 23.57 1.41
C ARG A 124 26.76 24.82 0.63
N GLU A 125 25.99 25.23 -0.37
CA GLU A 125 26.25 26.49 -1.09
C GLU A 125 26.16 27.70 -0.16
N ARG A 126 25.12 27.77 0.68
CA ARG A 126 24.98 28.86 1.64
C ARG A 126 26.16 28.95 2.60
N ASP A 127 26.67 27.82 3.08
CA ASP A 127 27.82 27.77 3.97
C ASP A 127 29.11 28.22 3.27
N ILE A 128 29.29 27.85 1.99
CA ILE A 128 30.38 28.34 1.14
C ILE A 128 30.30 29.85 0.96
N PHE A 129 29.12 30.39 0.61
CA PHE A 129 28.92 31.85 0.49
C PHE A 129 29.23 32.57 1.81
N ARG A 130 28.77 32.02 2.93
CA ARG A 130 29.05 32.57 4.26
C ARG A 130 30.54 32.60 4.56
N GLN A 131 31.26 31.52 4.23
CA GLN A 131 32.70 31.44 4.41
C GLN A 131 33.43 32.47 3.52
N TYR A 132 33.04 32.64 2.27
CA TYR A 132 33.63 33.66 1.39
C TYR A 132 33.44 35.08 1.94
N PHE A 133 32.25 35.41 2.46
CA PHE A 133 32.01 36.73 3.05
C PHE A 133 32.81 36.97 4.33
N ASP A 134 32.93 35.96 5.20
CA ASP A 134 33.76 36.08 6.41
C ASP A 134 35.26 36.24 6.05
N LEU A 135 35.74 35.57 4.99
CA LEU A 135 37.14 35.65 4.53
C LEU A 135 37.48 36.98 3.85
N ALA A 136 36.53 37.55 3.13
CA ALA A 136 36.73 38.77 2.35
C ALA A 136 36.58 40.06 3.19
N GLN A 137 36.31 39.97 4.50
CA GLN A 137 36.06 41.10 5.42
C GLN A 137 35.19 42.21 4.80
N THR A 138 34.25 41.83 3.94
CA THR A 138 33.52 42.78 3.11
C THR A 138 32.18 43.05 3.77
N ILE A 139 31.90 44.31 4.09
CA ILE A 139 30.60 44.72 4.63
C ILE A 139 29.56 44.52 3.54
N VAL A 140 28.66 43.56 3.73
CA VAL A 140 27.54 43.31 2.80
C VAL A 140 26.32 44.04 3.32
N VAL A 141 25.81 44.94 2.49
CA VAL A 141 24.56 45.67 2.74
C VAL A 141 23.56 45.25 1.67
N ALA A 142 22.54 44.49 2.06
CA ALA A 142 21.41 44.20 1.18
C ALA A 142 20.37 45.32 1.34
N LEU A 143 19.93 45.87 0.21
CA LEU A 143 18.93 46.92 0.12
C LEU A 143 17.66 46.34 -0.49
N ASP A 144 16.50 46.71 0.05
CA ASP A 144 15.20 46.48 -0.58
C ASP A 144 15.04 47.34 -1.85
N ARG A 145 14.01 47.08 -2.66
CA ARG A 145 13.65 47.85 -3.86
C ARG A 145 13.42 49.35 -3.58
N GLU A 146 13.14 49.71 -2.34
CA GLU A 146 12.99 51.10 -1.87
C GLU A 146 14.31 51.73 -1.36
N GLY A 147 15.43 51.01 -1.45
CA GLY A 147 16.72 51.48 -0.93
C GLY A 147 16.86 51.41 0.59
N LYS A 148 15.97 50.69 1.29
CA LYS A 148 16.10 50.43 2.74
C LYS A 148 16.97 49.22 3.00
N VAL A 149 17.88 49.31 3.97
CA VAL A 149 18.75 48.20 4.36
C VAL A 149 17.92 47.10 5.01
N THR A 150 17.90 45.92 4.40
CA THR A 150 17.18 44.72 4.89
C THR A 150 18.12 43.71 5.53
N PHE A 151 19.41 43.75 5.22
CA PHE A 151 20.42 42.91 5.86
C PHE A 151 21.76 43.64 5.91
N MET A 152 22.36 43.72 7.09
CA MET A 152 23.69 44.29 7.29
C MET A 152 24.48 43.35 8.19
N ARG A 153 25.64 42.89 7.71
CA ARG A 153 26.57 42.08 8.50
C ARG A 153 27.95 42.74 8.45
N LEU A 154 28.39 43.18 9.62
CA LEU A 154 29.69 43.79 9.92
C LEU A 154 30.73 42.71 10.22
#